data_AF-A0A1V9A9R0-F1
#
_entry.id   AF-A0A1V9A9R0-F1
#
_cell.length_a   1.000
_cell.length_b   1.000
_cell.length_c   1.000
_cell.angle_alpha   90.00
_cell.angle_beta   90.00
_cell.angle_gamma   90.00
#
_symmetry.space_group_name_H-M   'P 1'
#
loop_
_entity.id
_entity.type
_entity.pdbx_description
1 polymer ?
#
loop_
_entity_poly.entity_id
_entity_poly.type
_entity_poly.pdbx_seq_one_letter_code
_entity_poly.pdbx_strand_id
1 'polypeptide(L)'
;MSTDQVLVTGGGIGGLSAAVLLARRGVRVRVLERSPEFAEVGAGLQLAPNITRMLDEVGVLDRILPLSVQPRRLVFRNAETAEELTHLDLADARRRYGGPYLVLHRSDLLRALLEAAEAEPGVTLHTGHEVTGVTDGPDHALVHCADGTEFRAELVVGADGLHSAVRAHLVDDEPLCSGYVAYRGAVPIEQVAHRASMDDVVVWMGPGLHLVQYPVRAGRLYNQVAVFRSEQYRRGERDWGTPAELDRTYAGMCDEVRAAVPALGRDHRWPMYDREPLPNWTRGRLTLLGDAAHPMLQYLAQGAGQALLDGAALADALPPGRPWASHDLGAALREYEAARVGFASRVQATARVWGDIWHVDSPVSTLLRDEVFRSRDVHDYHLVDWLYGPAVSA
;
A
#
# COMPACT_ATOMS: atom_id res chain seq x y z
N MET A 1 -20.01 15.46 -25.03
CA MET A 1 -18.68 15.27 -24.40
C MET A 1 -17.77 14.49 -25.33
N SER A 2 -16.48 14.82 -25.37
CA SER A 2 -15.47 13.95 -26.00
C SER A 2 -15.35 12.67 -25.17
N THR A 3 -15.07 11.53 -25.81
CA THR A 3 -14.85 10.25 -25.10
C THR A 3 -13.36 10.11 -24.81
N ASP A 4 -13.04 9.99 -23.53
CA ASP A 4 -11.70 9.63 -23.07
C ASP A 4 -11.43 8.15 -23.37
N GLN A 5 -10.17 7.81 -23.66
CA GLN A 5 -9.83 6.41 -23.92
C GLN A 5 -9.78 5.63 -22.61
N VAL A 6 -9.01 6.12 -21.64
CA VAL A 6 -9.03 5.63 -20.25
C VAL A 6 -9.26 6.77 -19.29
N LEU A 7 -10.16 6.55 -18.34
CA LEU A 7 -10.37 7.44 -17.20
C LEU A 7 -10.02 6.69 -15.91
N VAL A 8 -9.05 7.20 -15.16
CA VAL A 8 -8.63 6.68 -13.86
C VAL A 8 -9.27 7.53 -12.77
N THR A 9 -10.02 6.91 -11.87
CA THR A 9 -10.65 7.60 -10.73
C THR A 9 -9.79 7.40 -9.49
N GLY A 10 -8.97 8.39 -9.13
CA GLY A 10 -8.05 8.36 -8.00
C GLY A 10 -6.61 8.73 -8.40
N GLY A 11 -6.07 9.78 -7.78
CA GLY A 11 -4.74 10.33 -8.02
C GLY A 11 -3.63 9.81 -7.12
N GLY A 12 -3.82 8.66 -6.48
CA GLY A 12 -2.82 8.04 -5.60
C GLY A 12 -1.71 7.31 -6.36
N ILE A 13 -0.84 6.61 -5.62
CA ILE A 13 0.29 5.83 -6.15
C ILE A 13 -0.13 4.90 -7.30
N GLY A 14 -1.20 4.13 -7.09
CA GLY A 14 -1.74 3.20 -8.11
C GLY A 14 -2.19 3.94 -9.36
N GLY A 15 -3.09 4.92 -9.22
CA GLY A 15 -3.68 5.64 -10.36
C GLY A 15 -2.66 6.39 -11.20
N LEU A 16 -1.70 7.08 -10.58
CA LEU A 16 -0.63 7.78 -11.29
C LEU A 16 0.30 6.80 -12.02
N SER A 17 0.63 5.66 -11.40
CA SER A 17 1.49 4.65 -12.03
C SER A 17 0.82 4.00 -13.26
N ALA A 18 -0.45 3.65 -13.15
CA ALA A 18 -1.24 3.14 -14.26
C ALA A 18 -1.30 4.17 -15.39
N ALA A 19 -1.53 5.45 -15.08
CA ALA A 19 -1.57 6.51 -16.07
C ALA A 19 -0.25 6.65 -16.85
N VAL A 20 0.89 6.64 -16.17
CA VAL A 20 2.22 6.69 -16.81
C VAL A 20 2.45 5.50 -17.74
N LEU A 21 2.22 4.28 -17.24
CA LEU A 21 2.49 3.05 -18.00
C LEU A 21 1.58 2.91 -19.22
N LEU A 22 0.30 3.27 -19.08
CA LEU A 22 -0.65 3.30 -20.18
C LEU A 22 -0.27 4.36 -21.23
N ALA A 23 0.10 5.57 -20.80
CA ALA A 23 0.48 6.66 -21.70
C ALA A 23 1.70 6.31 -22.57
N ARG A 24 2.68 5.61 -22.00
CA ARG A 24 3.86 5.11 -22.74
C ARG A 24 3.52 4.07 -23.80
N ARG A 25 2.37 3.40 -23.67
CA ARG A 25 1.80 2.50 -24.70
C ARG A 25 0.90 3.23 -25.72
N GLY A 26 0.90 4.55 -25.70
CA GLY A 26 0.11 5.39 -26.60
C GLY A 26 -1.38 5.48 -26.23
N VAL A 27 -1.74 5.08 -25.02
CA VAL A 27 -3.12 5.20 -24.50
C VAL A 27 -3.29 6.59 -23.90
N ARG A 28 -4.35 7.31 -24.28
CA ARG A 28 -4.65 8.59 -23.62
C ARG A 28 -5.39 8.36 -22.30
N VAL A 29 -4.85 8.88 -21.22
CA VAL A 29 -5.36 8.69 -19.88
C VAL A 29 -5.75 10.03 -19.27
N ARG A 30 -6.94 10.09 -18.69
CA ARG A 30 -7.34 11.16 -17.80
C ARG A 30 -7.39 10.64 -16.37
N VAL A 31 -6.79 11.34 -15.42
CA VAL A 31 -6.83 11.01 -13.98
C VAL A 31 -7.68 12.05 -13.27
N LEU A 32 -8.64 11.59 -12.48
CA LEU A 32 -9.46 12.43 -11.59
C LEU A 32 -9.04 12.21 -10.14
N GLU A 33 -8.68 13.28 -9.44
CA GLU A 33 -8.36 13.27 -8.01
C GLU A 33 -9.36 14.13 -7.23
N ARG A 34 -9.86 13.61 -6.11
CA ARG A 34 -10.85 14.31 -5.27
C ARG A 34 -10.26 15.55 -4.61
N SER A 35 -9.00 15.47 -4.20
CA SER A 35 -8.29 16.51 -3.45
C SER A 35 -8.03 17.71 -4.36
N PRO A 36 -8.02 18.95 -3.84
CA PRO A 36 -7.72 20.14 -4.63
C PRO A 36 -6.28 20.15 -5.16
N GLU A 37 -5.39 19.41 -4.50
CA GLU A 37 -4.00 19.21 -4.88
C GLU A 37 -3.60 17.75 -4.68
N PHE A 38 -2.60 17.29 -5.45
CA PHE A 38 -2.00 15.98 -5.24
C PHE A 38 -1.11 16.02 -4.00
N ALA A 39 -1.69 15.67 -2.86
CA ALA A 39 -0.99 15.61 -1.58
C ALA A 39 -1.30 14.29 -0.87
N GLU A 40 -0.34 13.86 -0.05
CA GLU A 40 -0.48 12.68 0.81
C GLU A 40 -0.09 13.08 2.23
N VAL A 41 -0.92 12.70 3.20
CA VAL A 41 -0.59 12.88 4.62
C VAL A 41 0.54 11.91 4.96
N GLY A 42 1.72 12.49 5.19
CA GLY A 42 2.99 11.78 5.15
C GLY A 42 3.24 10.82 6.31
N ALA A 43 3.66 9.62 5.96
CA ALA A 43 4.44 8.71 6.79
C ALA A 43 5.44 7.97 5.89
N GLY A 44 6.37 7.25 6.52
CA GLY A 44 7.24 6.33 5.83
C GLY A 44 6.45 5.20 5.16
N LEU A 45 6.99 4.68 4.07
CA LEU A 45 6.60 3.40 3.50
C LEU A 45 7.84 2.53 3.25
N GLN A 46 7.59 1.24 3.13
CA GLN A 46 8.60 0.26 2.79
C GLN A 46 8.37 -0.21 1.35
N LEU A 47 9.45 -0.33 0.58
CA LEU A 47 9.49 -0.72 -0.82
C LEU A 47 10.34 -1.97 -0.93
N ALA A 48 9.68 -3.13 -0.92
CA ALA A 48 10.33 -4.40 -1.16
C ALA A 48 10.83 -4.53 -2.63
N PRO A 49 11.71 -5.50 -2.95
CA PRO A 49 12.30 -5.64 -4.28
C PRO A 49 11.32 -5.78 -5.44
N ASN A 50 10.20 -6.47 -5.23
CA ASN A 50 9.13 -6.55 -6.23
C ASN A 50 8.55 -5.18 -6.57
N ILE A 51 8.52 -4.27 -5.59
CA ILE A 51 8.03 -2.90 -5.74
C ILE A 51 9.09 -2.01 -6.39
N THR A 52 10.35 -2.11 -5.95
CA THR A 52 11.42 -1.27 -6.52
C THR A 52 11.71 -1.62 -7.97
N ARG A 53 11.61 -2.90 -8.37
CA ARG A 53 11.63 -3.29 -9.79
C ARG A 53 10.49 -2.63 -10.59
N MET A 54 9.29 -2.59 -10.03
CA MET A 54 8.16 -1.94 -10.70
C MET A 54 8.35 -0.42 -10.80
N LEU A 55 8.95 0.21 -9.80
CA LEU A 55 9.29 1.63 -9.85
C LEU A 55 10.38 1.95 -10.87
N ASP A 56 11.27 0.98 -11.15
CA ASP A 56 12.24 1.06 -12.24
C ASP A 56 11.54 1.02 -13.61
N GLU A 57 10.56 0.13 -13.78
CA GLU A 57 9.74 0.03 -14.99
C GLU A 57 8.90 1.30 -15.23
N VAL A 58 8.31 1.88 -14.17
CA VAL A 58 7.66 3.19 -14.22
C VAL A 58 8.67 4.32 -14.51
N GLY A 59 9.97 4.10 -14.31
CA GLY A 59 11.04 5.06 -14.60
C GLY A 59 11.21 6.13 -13.53
N VAL A 60 10.82 5.84 -12.28
CA VAL A 60 10.93 6.77 -11.15
C VAL A 60 11.93 6.33 -10.08
N LEU A 61 12.47 5.11 -10.17
CA LEU A 61 13.42 4.56 -9.18
C LEU A 61 14.62 5.49 -8.98
N ASP A 62 15.26 5.94 -10.06
CA ASP A 62 16.43 6.84 -9.99
C ASP A 62 16.11 8.18 -9.31
N ARG A 63 14.87 8.67 -9.43
CA ARG A 63 14.43 9.92 -8.78
C ARG A 63 14.28 9.76 -7.27
N ILE A 64 13.81 8.59 -6.82
CA ILE A 64 13.54 8.35 -5.39
C ILE A 64 14.74 7.79 -4.63
N LEU A 65 15.70 7.16 -5.31
CA LEU A 65 16.89 6.57 -4.69
C LEU A 65 17.65 7.56 -3.79
N PRO A 66 17.95 8.81 -4.20
CA PRO A 66 18.63 9.79 -3.35
C PRO A 66 17.82 10.25 -2.12
N LEU A 67 16.51 10.04 -2.14
CA LEU A 67 15.58 10.42 -1.05
C LEU A 67 15.30 9.25 -0.10
N SER A 68 15.68 8.04 -0.51
CA SER A 68 15.41 6.79 0.22
C SER A 68 16.56 6.45 1.18
N VAL A 69 16.30 5.49 2.05
CA VAL A 69 17.33 4.72 2.76
C VAL A 69 17.23 3.27 2.31
N GLN A 70 18.36 2.58 2.22
CA GLN A 70 18.43 1.15 1.92
C GLN A 70 18.79 0.38 3.19
N PRO A 71 17.80 -0.19 3.90
CA PRO A 71 18.07 -1.00 5.08
C PRO A 71 18.86 -2.26 4.70
N ARG A 72 19.77 -2.66 5.59
CA ARG A 72 20.51 -3.92 5.55
C ARG A 72 19.70 -5.07 6.13
N ARG A 73 18.81 -4.81 7.08
CA ARG A 73 17.98 -5.87 7.71
C ARG A 73 16.56 -5.39 7.99
N LEU A 74 15.62 -6.34 7.97
CA LEU A 74 14.30 -6.21 8.58
C LEU A 74 14.30 -7.03 9.86
N VAL A 75 14.32 -6.37 11.01
CA VAL A 75 14.56 -6.95 12.33
C VAL A 75 13.25 -7.06 13.09
N PHE A 76 13.01 -8.22 13.69
CA PHE A 76 11.85 -8.47 14.56
C PHE A 76 12.33 -8.57 16.01
N ARG A 77 11.73 -7.76 16.88
CA ARG A 77 12.08 -7.67 18.29
C ARG A 77 10.88 -7.91 19.19
N ASN A 78 11.11 -8.43 20.38
CA ASN A 78 10.11 -8.47 21.43
C ASN A 78 9.97 -7.06 22.04
N ALA A 79 8.74 -6.53 22.08
CA ALA A 79 8.45 -5.17 22.55
C ALA A 79 8.50 -5.02 24.08
N GLU A 80 8.47 -6.11 24.84
CA GLU A 80 8.54 -6.11 26.30
C GLU A 80 9.99 -6.25 26.78
N THR A 81 10.77 -7.15 26.18
CA THR A 81 12.13 -7.50 26.63
C THR A 81 13.25 -6.81 25.85
N ALA A 82 12.92 -6.14 24.75
CA ALA A 82 13.84 -5.60 23.76
C ALA A 82 14.72 -6.61 23.00
N GLU A 83 14.49 -7.91 23.21
CA GLU A 83 15.23 -9.00 22.58
C GLU A 83 15.06 -9.01 21.05
N GLU A 84 16.14 -9.19 20.31
CA GLU A 84 16.09 -9.46 18.88
C GLU A 84 15.77 -10.93 18.65
N LEU A 85 14.62 -11.21 18.03
CA LEU A 85 14.13 -12.58 17.82
C LEU A 85 14.66 -13.15 16.50
N THR A 86 14.62 -12.38 15.42
CA THR A 86 15.14 -12.76 14.10
C THR A 86 15.29 -11.54 13.21
N HIS A 87 15.94 -11.70 12.06
CA HIS A 87 15.92 -10.69 11.01
C HIS A 87 15.98 -11.30 9.61
N LEU A 88 15.37 -10.63 8.65
CA LEU A 88 15.61 -10.90 7.23
C LEU A 88 16.83 -10.09 6.77
N ASP A 89 17.83 -10.76 6.19
CA ASP A 89 18.98 -10.09 5.57
C ASP A 89 18.57 -9.52 4.21
N LEU A 90 18.63 -8.19 4.10
CA LEU A 90 18.26 -7.40 2.93
C LEU A 90 19.48 -6.91 2.15
N ALA A 91 20.70 -7.12 2.65
CA ALA A 91 21.93 -6.67 1.97
C ALA A 91 22.04 -7.27 0.57
N ASP A 92 21.51 -8.49 0.40
CA ASP A 92 21.53 -9.22 -0.86
C ASP A 92 20.22 -9.21 -1.66
N ALA A 93 19.24 -8.41 -1.23
CA ALA A 93 17.94 -8.33 -1.90
C ALA A 93 18.07 -7.99 -3.38
N ARG A 94 19.01 -7.10 -3.75
CA ARG A 94 19.25 -6.73 -5.15
C ARG A 94 19.76 -7.90 -5.98
N ARG A 95 20.71 -8.68 -5.46
CA ARG A 95 21.25 -9.84 -6.16
C ARG A 95 20.20 -10.95 -6.29
N ARG A 96 19.42 -11.18 -5.24
CA ARG A 96 18.43 -12.27 -5.18
C ARG A 96 17.16 -11.97 -5.98
N TYR A 97 16.65 -10.74 -5.90
CA TYR A 97 15.31 -10.37 -6.40
C TYR A 97 15.33 -9.30 -7.49
N GLY A 98 16.51 -8.82 -7.91
CA GLY A 98 16.66 -7.84 -8.98
C GLY A 98 16.38 -6.38 -8.57
N GLY A 99 16.06 -6.11 -7.31
CA GLY A 99 15.78 -4.76 -6.81
C GLY A 99 16.19 -4.60 -5.34
N PRO A 100 16.56 -3.39 -4.89
CA PRO A 100 16.85 -3.13 -3.48
C PRO A 100 15.58 -3.14 -2.63
N TYR A 101 15.73 -3.36 -1.32
CA TYR A 101 14.71 -2.99 -0.35
C TYR A 101 14.94 -1.54 0.06
N LEU A 102 13.96 -0.66 -0.10
CA LEU A 102 14.07 0.75 0.23
C LEU A 102 13.02 1.16 1.26
N VAL A 103 13.32 2.21 2.02
CA VAL A 103 12.33 2.95 2.81
C VAL A 103 12.40 4.42 2.44
N LEU A 104 11.24 5.07 2.32
CA LEU A 104 11.13 6.48 1.95
C LEU A 104 9.86 7.10 2.49
N HIS A 105 9.77 8.42 2.35
CA HIS A 105 8.57 9.15 2.73
C HIS A 105 7.52 9.10 1.61
N ARG A 106 6.25 8.85 1.96
CA ARG A 106 5.16 8.64 0.98
C ARG A 106 4.94 9.80 0.03
N SER A 107 5.06 11.03 0.51
CA SER A 107 4.94 12.23 -0.33
C SER A 107 6.03 12.30 -1.40
N ASP A 108 7.24 11.77 -1.14
CA ASP A 108 8.34 11.82 -2.10
C ASP A 108 8.12 10.82 -3.24
N LEU A 109 7.54 9.65 -2.94
CA LEU A 109 7.10 8.70 -3.96
C LEU A 109 5.97 9.27 -4.82
N LEU A 110 4.93 9.82 -4.18
CA LEU A 110 3.79 10.41 -4.90
C LEU A 110 4.27 11.52 -5.83
N ARG A 111 5.13 12.42 -5.34
CA ARG A 111 5.69 13.51 -6.13
C ARG A 111 6.48 13.00 -7.33
N ALA A 112 7.33 11.98 -7.15
CA ALA A 112 8.07 11.40 -8.28
C ALA A 112 7.14 10.79 -9.35
N LEU A 113 6.05 10.14 -8.94
CA LEU A 113 5.03 9.59 -9.83
C LEU A 113 4.21 10.69 -10.53
N LEU A 114 3.86 11.76 -9.80
CA LEU A 114 3.17 12.92 -10.34
C LEU A 114 4.02 13.61 -11.42
N GLU A 115 5.28 13.91 -11.10
CA GLU A 115 6.24 14.50 -12.05
C GLU A 115 6.49 13.58 -13.27
N ALA A 116 6.35 12.26 -13.12
CA ALA A 116 6.40 11.33 -14.25
C ALA A 116 5.13 11.41 -15.09
N ALA A 117 3.95 11.44 -14.46
CA ALA A 117 2.67 11.58 -15.14
C ALA A 117 2.55 12.91 -15.91
N GLU A 118 2.99 14.02 -15.32
CA GLU A 118 3.01 15.34 -15.97
C GLU A 118 3.93 15.39 -17.20
N ALA A 119 4.98 14.57 -17.22
CA ALA A 119 5.91 14.49 -18.34
C ALA A 119 5.38 13.68 -19.53
N GLU A 120 4.32 12.89 -19.34
CA GLU A 120 3.73 12.04 -20.39
C GLU A 120 2.65 12.82 -21.18
N PRO A 121 2.82 13.09 -22.49
CA PRO A 121 1.84 13.84 -23.28
C PRO A 121 0.46 13.18 -23.39
N GLY A 122 0.38 11.88 -23.09
CA GLY A 122 -0.85 11.10 -23.09
C GLY A 122 -1.66 11.23 -21.80
N VAL A 123 -1.14 11.89 -20.75
CA VAL A 123 -1.79 12.01 -19.45
C VAL A 123 -2.37 13.40 -19.24
N THR A 124 -3.64 13.46 -18.82
CA THR A 124 -4.29 14.68 -18.34
C THR A 124 -4.69 14.50 -16.88
N LEU A 125 -4.26 15.40 -16.00
CA LEU A 125 -4.55 15.35 -14.57
C LEU A 125 -5.61 16.39 -14.20
N HIS A 126 -6.61 16.00 -13.41
CA HIS A 126 -7.62 16.89 -12.86
C HIS A 126 -7.75 16.68 -11.34
N THR A 127 -7.65 17.75 -10.58
CA THR A 127 -7.91 17.78 -9.14
C THR A 127 -9.30 18.32 -8.84
N GLY A 128 -9.76 18.18 -7.59
CA GLY A 128 -11.07 18.67 -7.15
C GLY A 128 -12.28 17.94 -7.74
N HIS A 129 -12.09 16.74 -8.31
CA HIS A 129 -13.16 15.94 -8.92
C HIS A 129 -13.38 14.68 -8.09
N GLU A 130 -14.28 14.76 -7.11
CA GLU A 130 -14.72 13.60 -6.34
C GLU A 130 -15.72 12.78 -7.15
N VAL A 131 -15.33 11.56 -7.54
CA VAL A 131 -16.22 10.61 -8.22
C VAL A 131 -17.19 10.00 -7.22
N THR A 132 -18.49 10.11 -7.50
CA THR A 132 -19.59 9.63 -6.64
C THR A 132 -20.34 8.45 -7.24
N GLY A 133 -20.16 8.18 -8.53
CA GLY A 133 -20.78 7.04 -9.19
C GLY A 133 -20.30 6.84 -10.62
N VAL A 134 -20.66 5.69 -11.16
CA VAL A 134 -20.39 5.32 -12.54
C VAL A 134 -21.64 4.74 -13.17
N THR A 135 -21.72 4.70 -14.50
CA THR A 135 -22.76 4.00 -15.24
C THR A 135 -22.11 3.29 -16.41
N ASP A 136 -22.17 1.96 -16.42
CA ASP A 136 -21.62 1.14 -17.49
C ASP A 136 -22.62 1.06 -18.66
N GLY A 137 -22.14 1.34 -19.86
CA GLY A 137 -22.94 1.35 -21.09
C GLY A 137 -22.28 0.54 -22.20
N PRO A 138 -23.02 0.22 -23.29
CA PRO A 138 -22.53 -0.67 -24.33
C PRO A 138 -21.28 -0.13 -25.05
N ASP A 139 -21.23 1.17 -25.31
CA ASP A 139 -20.14 1.82 -26.08
C ASP A 139 -19.19 2.65 -25.22
N HIS A 140 -19.61 3.01 -24.01
CA HIS A 140 -18.85 3.88 -23.10
C HIS A 140 -19.40 3.73 -21.68
N ALA A 141 -18.55 4.06 -20.70
CA ALA A 141 -18.97 4.32 -19.33
C ALA A 141 -19.09 5.83 -19.08
N LEU A 142 -20.01 6.20 -18.19
CA LEU A 142 -20.14 7.56 -17.65
C LEU A 142 -19.67 7.59 -16.20
N VAL A 143 -18.93 8.63 -15.84
CA VAL A 143 -18.46 8.87 -14.47
C VAL A 143 -19.06 10.17 -13.96
N HIS A 144 -19.68 10.09 -12.78
CA HIS A 144 -20.40 11.17 -12.13
C HIS A 144 -19.57 11.74 -11.00
N CYS A 145 -19.38 13.06 -10.99
CA CYS A 145 -18.65 13.76 -9.94
C CYS A 145 -19.60 14.51 -8.99
N ALA A 146 -19.13 14.78 -7.76
CA ALA A 146 -19.91 15.46 -6.72
C ALA A 146 -20.35 16.88 -7.10
N ASP A 147 -19.58 17.56 -7.96
CA ASP A 147 -19.86 18.89 -8.49
C ASP A 147 -20.88 18.89 -9.66
N GLY A 148 -21.37 17.70 -10.05
CA GLY A 148 -22.26 17.50 -11.19
C GLY A 148 -21.55 17.36 -12.54
N THR A 149 -20.20 17.41 -12.57
CA THR A 149 -19.43 17.17 -13.79
C THR A 149 -19.53 15.70 -14.19
N GLU A 150 -19.71 15.46 -15.49
CA GLU A 150 -19.73 14.11 -16.06
C GLU A 150 -18.55 13.90 -17.03
N PHE A 151 -17.92 12.73 -16.94
CA PHE A 151 -16.91 12.27 -17.89
C PHE A 151 -17.38 11.02 -18.62
N ARG A 152 -16.96 10.88 -19.87
CA ARG A 152 -17.29 9.71 -20.71
C ARG A 152 -16.00 9.02 -21.12
N ALA A 153 -15.91 7.70 -20.92
CA ALA A 153 -14.70 6.93 -21.24
C ALA A 153 -14.98 5.58 -21.90
N GLU A 154 -14.05 5.08 -22.72
CA GLU A 154 -14.10 3.71 -23.27
C GLU A 154 -13.82 2.66 -22.20
N LEU A 155 -12.95 2.99 -21.23
CA LEU A 155 -12.61 2.21 -20.04
C LEU A 155 -12.50 3.14 -18.82
N VAL A 156 -13.09 2.73 -17.71
CA VAL A 156 -12.92 3.37 -16.39
C VAL A 156 -12.14 2.44 -15.48
N VAL A 157 -11.12 3.00 -14.83
CA VAL A 157 -10.22 2.31 -13.92
C VAL A 157 -10.42 2.89 -12.52
N GLY A 158 -11.05 2.11 -11.64
CA GLY A 158 -11.27 2.44 -10.24
C GLY A 158 -9.99 2.34 -9.42
N ALA A 159 -9.42 3.50 -9.05
CA ALA A 159 -8.22 3.64 -8.23
C ALA A 159 -8.48 4.51 -6.98
N ASP A 160 -9.73 4.60 -6.56
CA ASP A 160 -10.31 5.58 -5.62
C ASP A 160 -10.31 5.09 -4.16
N GLY A 161 -9.56 4.02 -3.89
CA GLY A 161 -9.22 3.53 -2.56
C GLY A 161 -10.27 2.65 -1.90
N LEU A 162 -10.11 2.43 -0.59
CA LEU A 162 -10.95 1.53 0.22
C LEU A 162 -12.48 1.79 0.09
N HIS A 163 -12.85 3.06 -0.09
CA HIS A 163 -14.23 3.54 -0.21
C HIS A 163 -14.63 3.80 -1.66
N SER A 164 -14.09 3.01 -2.59
CA SER A 164 -14.28 3.18 -4.03
C SER A 164 -15.76 3.22 -4.45
N ALA A 165 -16.14 4.29 -5.14
CA ALA A 165 -17.45 4.44 -5.78
C ALA A 165 -17.58 3.56 -7.02
N VAL A 166 -16.46 3.27 -7.71
CA VAL A 166 -16.42 2.32 -8.83
C VAL A 166 -16.69 0.90 -8.32
N ARG A 167 -16.06 0.50 -7.21
CA ARG A 167 -16.27 -0.82 -6.58
C ARG A 167 -17.73 -1.06 -6.22
N ALA A 168 -18.43 -0.06 -5.68
CA ALA A 168 -19.84 -0.16 -5.32
C ALA A 168 -20.76 -0.50 -6.50
N HIS A 169 -20.30 -0.34 -7.74
CA HIS A 169 -21.03 -0.76 -8.95
C HIS A 169 -20.80 -2.23 -9.33
N LEU A 170 -19.73 -2.83 -8.83
CA LEU A 170 -19.32 -4.21 -9.13
C LEU A 170 -19.80 -5.17 -8.04
N VAL A 171 -19.72 -4.77 -6.78
CA VAL A 171 -19.99 -5.61 -5.62
C VAL A 171 -20.64 -4.80 -4.49
N ASP A 172 -21.58 -5.43 -3.80
CA ASP A 172 -22.21 -4.91 -2.59
C ASP A 172 -21.50 -5.52 -1.36
N ASP A 173 -20.39 -4.90 -0.96
CA ASP A 173 -19.60 -5.28 0.21
C ASP A 173 -19.15 -4.06 1.02
N GLU A 174 -18.82 -4.28 2.29
CA GLU A 174 -18.41 -3.22 3.23
C GLU A 174 -16.98 -3.44 3.74
N PRO A 175 -16.23 -2.37 4.06
CA PRO A 175 -14.93 -2.49 4.71
C PRO A 175 -15.02 -3.25 6.04
N LEU A 176 -14.11 -4.18 6.25
CA LEU A 176 -14.00 -4.97 7.46
C LEU A 176 -13.01 -4.31 8.42
N CYS A 177 -13.52 -3.84 9.56
CA CYS A 177 -12.68 -3.29 10.61
C CYS A 177 -11.91 -4.41 11.30
N SER A 178 -10.58 -4.33 11.32
CA SER A 178 -9.73 -5.29 12.05
C SER A 178 -9.77 -5.11 13.58
N GLY A 179 -10.32 -3.99 14.07
CA GLY A 179 -10.25 -3.59 15.48
C GLY A 179 -8.88 -3.08 15.94
N TYR A 180 -7.92 -2.93 15.01
CA TYR A 180 -6.64 -2.29 15.26
C TYR A 180 -6.65 -0.83 14.80
N VAL A 181 -5.82 -0.01 15.45
CA VAL A 181 -5.59 1.39 15.10
C VAL A 181 -4.12 1.65 14.91
N ALA A 182 -3.78 2.37 13.86
CA ALA A 182 -2.45 2.87 13.60
C ALA A 182 -2.31 4.36 13.96
N TYR A 183 -1.18 4.68 14.57
CA TYR A 183 -0.66 6.02 14.78
C TYR A 183 0.67 6.17 14.05
N ARG A 184 0.93 7.34 13.48
CA ARG A 184 2.12 7.59 12.67
C ARG A 184 2.83 8.85 13.15
N GLY A 185 4.15 8.86 13.05
CA GLY A 185 4.98 10.02 13.35
C GLY A 185 6.31 9.92 12.64
N ALA A 186 6.79 11.05 12.12
CA ALA A 186 8.14 11.17 11.58
C ALA A 186 8.81 12.35 12.28
N VAL A 187 9.88 12.07 13.02
CA VAL A 187 10.60 13.09 13.80
C VAL A 187 12.02 13.28 13.26
N PRO A 188 12.60 14.48 13.38
CA PRO A 188 14.01 14.70 13.07
C PRO A 188 14.89 13.73 13.84
N ILE A 189 15.87 13.12 13.18
CA ILE A 189 16.67 12.02 13.76
C ILE A 189 17.44 12.46 15.01
N GLU A 190 17.82 13.73 15.10
CA GLU A 190 18.48 14.35 16.23
C GLU A 190 17.60 14.45 17.50
N GLN A 191 16.27 14.30 17.35
CA GLN A 191 15.32 14.30 18.47
C GLN A 191 15.02 12.88 18.98
N VAL A 192 15.55 11.84 18.33
CA VAL A 192 15.32 10.45 18.71
C VAL A 192 16.36 10.02 19.75
N ALA A 193 15.96 10.03 21.02
CA ALA A 193 16.84 9.66 22.15
C ALA A 193 17.23 8.17 22.13
N HIS A 194 16.29 7.29 21.81
CA HIS A 194 16.48 5.84 21.74
C HIS A 194 16.12 5.37 20.33
N ARG A 195 17.12 4.97 19.55
CA ARG A 195 16.94 4.39 18.21
C ARG A 195 17.53 3.00 18.17
N ALA A 196 16.84 2.07 17.50
CA ALA A 196 17.34 0.72 17.33
C ALA A 196 18.54 0.68 16.36
N SER A 197 18.37 1.23 15.14
CA SER A 197 19.39 1.26 14.10
C SER A 197 19.00 2.23 12.97
N MET A 198 20.01 2.77 12.29
CA MET A 198 19.85 3.57 11.05
C MET A 198 19.93 2.72 9.77
N ASP A 199 20.35 1.46 9.91
CA ASP A 199 20.49 0.53 8.79
C ASP A 199 19.39 -0.53 8.78
N ASP A 200 18.42 -0.47 9.70
CA ASP A 200 17.40 -1.49 9.82
C ASP A 200 15.98 -0.90 9.73
N VAL A 201 15.06 -1.72 9.24
CA VAL A 201 13.66 -1.62 9.62
C VAL A 201 13.46 -2.48 10.85
N VAL A 202 12.88 -1.92 11.91
CA VAL A 202 12.64 -2.65 13.16
C VAL A 202 11.16 -2.77 13.43
N VAL A 203 10.70 -3.99 13.66
CA VAL A 203 9.33 -4.34 14.07
C VAL A 203 9.38 -4.86 15.49
N TRP A 204 8.91 -4.04 16.44
CA TRP A 204 8.70 -4.44 17.82
C TRP A 204 7.33 -5.10 17.94
N MET A 205 7.29 -6.36 18.36
CA MET A 205 6.07 -7.15 18.48
C MET A 205 5.72 -7.37 19.95
N GLY A 206 4.48 -7.15 20.32
CA GLY A 206 3.97 -7.41 21.66
C GLY A 206 2.52 -7.89 21.65
N PRO A 207 1.99 -8.28 22.82
CA PRO A 207 0.59 -8.70 22.97
C PRO A 207 -0.38 -7.65 22.43
N GLY A 208 -1.09 -7.96 21.34
CA GLY A 208 -2.06 -7.05 20.74
C GLY A 208 -1.48 -5.75 20.14
N LEU A 209 -0.15 -5.62 19.98
CA LEU A 209 0.48 -4.39 19.50
C LEU A 209 1.74 -4.63 18.68
N HIS A 210 2.10 -3.65 17.84
CA HIS A 210 3.44 -3.56 17.30
C HIS A 210 3.85 -2.12 17.00
N LEU A 211 5.15 -1.84 17.08
CA LEU A 211 5.75 -0.57 16.64
C LEU A 211 6.73 -0.85 15.50
N VAL A 212 6.61 -0.12 14.40
CA VAL A 212 7.58 -0.17 13.30
C VAL A 212 8.40 1.11 13.27
N GLN A 213 9.72 0.99 13.19
CA GLN A 213 10.64 2.12 13.12
C GLN A 213 11.65 1.96 11.97
N TYR A 214 11.89 3.04 11.23
CA TYR A 214 12.91 3.08 10.18
C TYR A 214 13.20 4.52 9.75
N PRO A 215 14.42 4.82 9.28
CA PRO A 215 14.75 6.14 8.78
C PRO A 215 14.12 6.41 7.41
N VAL A 216 13.78 7.68 7.13
CA VAL A 216 13.29 8.16 5.84
C VAL A 216 13.95 9.51 5.50
N ARG A 217 13.74 10.00 4.26
CA ARG A 217 14.37 11.23 3.73
C ARG A 217 15.89 11.21 3.88
N ALA A 218 16.52 10.18 3.32
CA ALA A 218 17.96 9.95 3.40
C ALA A 218 18.51 10.00 4.84
N GLY A 219 17.74 9.45 5.81
CA GLY A 219 18.15 9.37 7.21
C GLY A 219 17.89 10.61 8.05
N ARG A 220 17.28 11.67 7.50
CA ARG A 220 17.01 12.92 8.24
C ARG A 220 15.82 12.81 9.18
N LEU A 221 14.84 11.98 8.85
CA LEU A 221 13.68 11.72 9.69
C LEU A 221 13.67 10.25 10.13
N TYR A 222 13.13 9.99 11.31
CA TYR A 222 12.87 8.65 11.81
C TYR A 222 11.36 8.43 11.83
N ASN A 223 10.91 7.53 10.96
CA ASN A 223 9.51 7.17 10.85
C ASN A 223 9.15 6.13 11.91
N GLN A 224 7.97 6.29 12.50
CA GLN A 224 7.44 5.48 13.57
C GLN A 224 5.96 5.21 13.31
N VAL A 225 5.56 3.94 13.40
CA VAL A 225 4.17 3.51 13.22
C VAL A 225 3.81 2.59 14.36
N ALA A 226 3.00 3.09 15.30
CA ALA A 226 2.45 2.28 16.39
C ALA A 226 1.09 1.75 15.98
N VAL A 227 0.87 0.47 16.22
CA VAL A 227 -0.40 -0.20 15.95
C VAL A 227 -0.80 -0.99 17.18
N PHE A 228 -2.06 -0.90 17.56
CA PHE A 228 -2.58 -1.67 18.70
C PHE A 228 -4.03 -2.07 18.49
N ARG A 229 -4.42 -3.18 19.11
CA ARG A 229 -5.81 -3.62 19.19
C ARG A 229 -6.55 -2.73 20.17
N SER A 230 -7.68 -2.16 19.73
CA SER A 230 -8.49 -1.31 20.59
C SER A 230 -9.47 -2.13 21.43
N GLU A 231 -9.31 -2.06 22.74
CA GLU A 231 -10.27 -2.61 23.70
C GLU A 231 -11.54 -1.76 23.78
N GLN A 232 -11.47 -0.46 23.45
CA GLN A 232 -12.65 0.38 23.25
C GLN A 232 -13.52 -0.12 22.10
N TYR A 233 -12.91 -0.48 20.95
CA TYR A 233 -13.63 -1.05 19.81
C TYR A 233 -14.30 -2.37 20.17
N ARG A 234 -13.60 -3.28 20.86
CA ARG A 234 -14.15 -4.57 21.32
C ARG A 234 -15.37 -4.41 22.24
N ARG A 235 -15.43 -3.31 22.99
CA ARG A 235 -16.57 -2.96 23.85
C ARG A 235 -17.70 -2.24 23.11
N GLY A 236 -17.56 -2.00 21.81
CA GLY A 236 -18.56 -1.31 20.98
C GLY A 236 -18.61 0.20 21.19
N GLU A 237 -17.54 0.81 21.70
CA GLU A 237 -17.45 2.27 21.87
C GLU A 237 -17.33 2.97 20.51
N ARG A 238 -17.99 4.12 20.35
CA ARG A 238 -17.93 4.92 19.11
C ARG A 238 -16.59 5.66 18.94
N ASP A 239 -16.03 6.16 20.04
CA ASP A 239 -14.74 6.84 20.06
C ASP A 239 -13.67 5.87 20.60
N TRP A 240 -13.01 5.18 19.69
CA TRP A 240 -12.06 4.10 19.99
C TRP A 240 -10.70 4.35 19.32
N GLY A 241 -9.65 3.72 19.85
CA GLY A 241 -8.29 3.96 19.39
C GLY A 241 -7.74 5.31 19.82
N THR A 242 -8.19 5.83 20.96
CA THR A 242 -7.85 7.18 21.42
C THR A 242 -6.35 7.33 21.76
N PRO A 243 -5.80 8.57 21.78
CA PRO A 243 -4.43 8.79 22.26
C PRO A 243 -4.19 8.24 23.67
N ALA A 244 -5.20 8.29 24.54
CA ALA A 244 -5.12 7.73 25.88
C ALA A 244 -5.09 6.19 25.86
N GLU A 245 -5.75 5.54 24.90
CA GLU A 245 -5.65 4.10 24.69
C GLU A 245 -4.26 3.72 24.16
N LEU A 246 -3.70 4.49 23.23
CA LEU A 246 -2.31 4.34 22.77
C LEU A 246 -1.32 4.40 23.95
N ASP A 247 -1.41 5.44 24.78
CA ASP A 247 -0.46 5.62 25.90
C ASP A 247 -0.55 4.47 26.92
N ARG A 248 -1.77 4.00 27.25
CA ARG A 248 -1.97 2.86 28.15
C ARG A 248 -1.42 1.56 27.58
N THR A 249 -1.70 1.28 26.31
CA THR A 249 -1.29 0.03 25.66
C THR A 249 0.22 -0.14 25.60
N TYR A 250 0.95 0.97 25.40
CA TYR A 250 2.41 0.94 25.29
C TYR A 250 3.15 1.17 26.61
N ALA A 251 2.45 1.48 27.72
CA ALA A 251 3.07 1.86 28.99
C ALA A 251 3.97 0.77 29.61
N GLY A 252 3.69 -0.51 29.34
CA GLY A 252 4.41 -1.66 29.88
C GLY A 252 5.55 -2.20 28.99
N MET A 253 5.81 -1.55 27.86
CA MET A 253 6.83 -2.00 26.89
C MET A 253 8.25 -1.56 27.29
N CYS A 254 9.26 -2.03 26.57
CA CYS A 254 10.66 -1.67 26.79
C CYS A 254 10.91 -0.16 26.55
N ASP A 255 12.06 0.33 27.02
CA ASP A 255 12.38 1.76 27.02
C ASP A 255 12.39 2.37 25.62
N GLU A 256 12.90 1.65 24.62
CA GLU A 256 12.94 2.07 23.22
C GLU A 256 11.53 2.28 22.65
N VAL A 257 10.62 1.35 22.95
CA VAL A 257 9.24 1.41 22.49
C VAL A 257 8.47 2.53 23.21
N ARG A 258 8.66 2.69 24.52
CA ARG A 258 8.01 3.76 25.30
C ARG A 258 8.50 5.15 24.87
N ALA A 259 9.78 5.30 24.54
CA ALA A 259 10.35 6.56 24.08
C ALA A 259 9.80 7.01 22.71
N ALA A 260 9.34 6.08 21.88
CA ALA A 260 8.77 6.36 20.57
C ALA A 260 7.36 6.97 20.62
N VAL A 261 6.56 6.59 21.61
CA VAL A 261 5.12 6.90 21.67
C VAL A 261 4.81 8.40 21.75
N PRO A 262 5.54 9.23 22.52
CA PRO A 262 5.32 10.68 22.53
C PRO A 262 5.55 11.37 21.19
N ALA A 263 6.34 10.78 20.29
CA ALA A 263 6.67 11.35 18.98
C ALA A 263 5.63 11.04 17.89
N LEU A 264 4.58 10.28 18.20
CA LEU A 264 3.49 9.98 17.28
C LEU A 264 2.50 11.15 17.22
N GLY A 265 2.07 11.51 16.01
CA GLY A 265 1.07 12.56 15.81
C GLY A 265 -0.25 12.18 16.46
N ARG A 266 -0.85 13.09 17.24
CA ARG A 266 -2.07 12.81 18.02
C ARG A 266 -3.36 13.33 17.37
N ASP A 267 -3.24 14.16 16.35
CA ASP A 267 -4.37 14.82 15.67
C ASP A 267 -5.15 13.87 14.76
N HIS A 268 -4.52 12.78 14.33
CA HIS A 268 -5.13 11.81 13.45
C HIS A 268 -4.74 10.38 13.84
N ARG A 269 -5.69 9.47 13.69
CA ARG A 269 -5.53 8.03 13.92
C ARG A 269 -6.18 7.28 12.78
N TRP A 270 -5.60 6.14 12.41
CA TRP A 270 -6.08 5.32 11.30
C TRP A 270 -6.60 3.98 11.83
N PRO A 271 -7.92 3.89 12.12
CA PRO A 271 -8.61 2.62 12.15
C PRO A 271 -8.25 1.75 10.94
N MET A 272 -7.89 0.51 11.18
CA MET A 272 -7.38 -0.38 10.13
C MET A 272 -8.52 -1.23 9.57
N TYR A 273 -8.74 -1.09 8.28
CA TYR A 273 -9.74 -1.80 7.52
C TYR A 273 -9.11 -2.54 6.34
N ASP A 274 -9.72 -3.66 5.97
CA ASP A 274 -9.51 -4.31 4.68
C ASP A 274 -10.86 -4.77 4.11
N ARG A 275 -10.85 -5.65 3.11
CA ARG A 275 -12.04 -6.30 2.56
C ARG A 275 -11.73 -7.77 2.26
N GLU A 276 -12.76 -8.60 2.17
CA GLU A 276 -12.58 -9.95 1.64
C GLU A 276 -12.04 -9.91 0.21
N PRO A 277 -11.16 -10.86 -0.18
CA PRO A 277 -10.66 -10.94 -1.54
C PRO A 277 -11.79 -11.04 -2.57
N LEU A 278 -11.76 -10.14 -3.55
CA LEU A 278 -12.77 -10.07 -4.59
C LEU A 278 -12.35 -10.95 -5.79
N PRO A 279 -13.17 -11.92 -6.23
CA PRO A 279 -12.78 -12.86 -7.29
C PRO A 279 -12.82 -12.26 -8.71
N ASN A 280 -13.46 -11.11 -8.89
CA ASN A 280 -13.56 -10.41 -10.17
C ASN A 280 -13.50 -8.90 -9.93
N TRP A 281 -12.64 -8.22 -10.68
CA TRP A 281 -12.40 -6.78 -10.60
C TRP A 281 -13.01 -6.03 -11.78
N THR A 282 -13.59 -6.73 -12.76
CA THR A 282 -14.04 -6.17 -14.03
C THR A 282 -15.49 -6.47 -14.34
N ARG A 283 -16.26 -5.41 -14.65
CA ARG A 283 -17.61 -5.52 -15.21
C ARG A 283 -17.76 -4.55 -16.38
N GLY A 284 -17.98 -5.12 -17.57
CA GLY A 284 -18.12 -4.34 -18.80
C GLY A 284 -16.91 -3.46 -19.05
N ARG A 285 -17.09 -2.14 -18.99
CA ARG A 285 -16.02 -1.14 -19.21
C ARG A 285 -15.41 -0.60 -17.92
N LEU A 286 -15.65 -1.25 -16.79
CA LEU A 286 -15.14 -0.87 -15.48
C LEU A 286 -14.14 -1.93 -15.01
N THR A 287 -12.99 -1.51 -14.50
CA THR A 287 -12.04 -2.40 -13.80
C THR A 287 -11.46 -1.72 -12.56
N LEU A 288 -11.01 -2.48 -11.57
CA LEU A 288 -10.46 -1.95 -10.31
C LEU A 288 -8.94 -2.18 -10.23
N LEU A 289 -8.22 -1.28 -9.55
CA LEU A 289 -6.85 -1.52 -9.09
C LEU A 289 -6.58 -0.96 -7.69
N GLY A 290 -5.48 -1.40 -7.08
CA GLY A 290 -5.04 -0.95 -5.76
C GLY A 290 -6.10 -1.20 -4.69
N ASP A 291 -6.21 -0.29 -3.73
CA ASP A 291 -7.13 -0.42 -2.59
C ASP A 291 -8.63 -0.42 -2.98
N ALA A 292 -8.99 -0.05 -4.23
CA ALA A 292 -10.35 -0.24 -4.72
C ALA A 292 -10.64 -1.72 -5.02
N ALA A 293 -9.63 -2.48 -5.47
CA ALA A 293 -9.72 -3.90 -5.79
C ALA A 293 -9.40 -4.78 -4.58
N HIS A 294 -8.25 -4.55 -3.94
CA HIS A 294 -7.65 -5.42 -2.92
C HIS A 294 -7.07 -4.65 -1.73
N PRO A 295 -7.88 -3.85 -1.01
CA PRO A 295 -7.39 -3.17 0.20
C PRO A 295 -6.93 -4.21 1.22
N MET A 296 -5.75 -3.99 1.82
CA MET A 296 -5.11 -4.96 2.72
C MET A 296 -4.57 -4.32 3.98
N LEU A 297 -4.53 -5.11 5.06
CA LEU A 297 -3.82 -4.72 6.27
C LEU A 297 -2.32 -4.61 5.97
N GLN A 298 -1.67 -3.63 6.60
CA GLN A 298 -0.32 -3.19 6.23
C GLN A 298 0.83 -4.10 6.68
N TYR A 299 0.55 -5.27 7.27
CA TYR A 299 1.56 -6.11 7.94
C TYR A 299 2.65 -6.63 6.99
N LEU A 300 2.36 -6.75 5.69
CA LEU A 300 3.37 -7.10 4.68
C LEU A 300 4.01 -5.88 4.00
N ALA A 301 3.53 -4.66 4.29
CA ALA A 301 3.90 -3.42 3.62
C ALA A 301 3.77 -3.48 2.07
N GLN A 302 2.74 -4.16 1.57
CA GLN A 302 2.57 -4.42 0.13
C GLN A 302 1.48 -3.61 -0.57
N GLY A 303 0.56 -2.93 0.12
CA GLY A 303 -0.61 -2.30 -0.53
C GLY A 303 -0.25 -1.37 -1.70
N ALA A 304 0.61 -0.38 -1.45
CA ALA A 304 1.10 0.52 -2.52
C ALA A 304 1.87 -0.23 -3.62
N GLY A 305 2.61 -1.28 -3.25
CA GLY A 305 3.32 -2.14 -4.18
C GLY A 305 2.41 -2.94 -5.10
N GLN A 306 1.32 -3.50 -4.56
CA GLN A 306 0.34 -4.23 -5.36
C GLN A 306 -0.37 -3.30 -6.33
N ALA A 307 -0.70 -2.06 -5.92
CA ALA A 307 -1.27 -1.07 -6.81
C ALA A 307 -0.35 -0.71 -8.00
N LEU A 308 0.97 -0.65 -7.77
CA LEU A 308 1.96 -0.47 -8.85
C LEU A 308 1.99 -1.67 -9.81
N LEU A 309 2.01 -2.89 -9.25
CA LEU A 309 1.98 -4.13 -10.05
C LEU A 309 0.69 -4.26 -10.88
N ASP A 310 -0.43 -3.77 -10.37
CA ASP A 310 -1.68 -3.71 -11.13
C ASP A 310 -1.57 -2.77 -12.33
N GLY A 311 -1.00 -1.58 -12.14
CA GLY A 311 -0.82 -0.61 -13.21
C GLY A 311 -0.03 -1.18 -14.39
N ALA A 312 1.04 -1.93 -14.11
CA ALA A 312 1.80 -2.62 -15.14
C ALA A 312 1.03 -3.76 -15.79
N ALA A 313 0.42 -4.65 -15.00
CA ALA A 313 -0.36 -5.76 -15.55
C ALA A 313 -1.53 -5.27 -16.42
N LEU A 314 -2.20 -4.18 -16.03
CA LEU A 314 -3.26 -3.55 -16.80
C LEU A 314 -2.72 -2.96 -18.10
N ALA A 315 -1.60 -2.24 -18.03
CA ALA A 315 -0.96 -1.70 -19.21
C ALA A 315 -0.47 -2.81 -20.15
N ASP A 316 0.02 -3.94 -19.62
CA ASP A 316 0.53 -5.08 -20.40
C ASP A 316 -0.59 -5.76 -21.17
N ALA A 317 -1.75 -5.91 -20.53
CA ALA A 317 -2.90 -6.58 -21.10
C ALA A 317 -3.63 -5.73 -22.15
N LEU A 318 -3.62 -4.39 -22.02
CA LEU A 318 -4.33 -3.51 -22.95
C LEU A 318 -3.57 -3.36 -24.28
N PRO A 319 -4.24 -3.55 -25.43
CA PRO A 319 -3.59 -3.39 -26.73
C PRO A 319 -3.18 -1.93 -26.96
N PRO A 320 -2.01 -1.68 -27.58
CA PRO A 320 -1.53 -0.32 -27.81
C PRO A 320 -2.41 0.43 -28.81
N GLY A 321 -2.55 1.74 -28.61
CA GLY A 321 -3.30 2.61 -29.52
C GLY A 321 -4.83 2.50 -29.41
N ARG A 322 -5.52 3.00 -30.44
CA ARG A 322 -7.00 3.09 -30.52
C ARG A 322 -7.46 2.85 -31.97
N PRO A 323 -8.74 2.46 -32.20
CA PRO A 323 -9.79 2.14 -31.23
C PRO A 323 -9.71 0.71 -30.71
N TRP A 324 -10.26 0.44 -29.51
CA TRP A 324 -10.44 -0.92 -29.00
C TRP A 324 -11.82 -1.45 -29.39
N ALA A 325 -11.89 -2.60 -30.07
CA ALA A 325 -13.16 -3.29 -30.21
C ALA A 325 -13.60 -3.82 -28.83
N SER A 326 -14.91 -3.85 -28.55
CA SER A 326 -15.42 -4.28 -27.23
C SER A 326 -14.98 -5.71 -26.87
N HIS A 327 -14.81 -6.59 -27.84
CA HIS A 327 -14.30 -7.95 -27.62
C HIS A 327 -12.83 -7.95 -27.15
N ASP A 328 -12.00 -7.11 -27.77
CA ASP A 328 -10.57 -7.00 -27.46
C ASP A 328 -10.37 -6.43 -26.06
N LEU A 329 -11.14 -5.40 -25.69
CA LEU A 329 -11.12 -4.82 -24.35
C LEU A 329 -11.53 -5.86 -23.28
N GLY A 330 -12.60 -6.61 -23.53
CA GLY A 330 -13.03 -7.65 -22.60
C GLY A 330 -12.02 -8.79 -22.46
N ALA A 331 -11.28 -9.14 -23.52
CA ALA A 331 -10.19 -10.12 -23.46
C ALA A 331 -9.00 -9.60 -22.64
N ALA A 332 -8.54 -8.38 -22.92
CA ALA A 332 -7.47 -7.72 -22.19
C ALA A 332 -7.76 -7.63 -20.68
N LEU A 333 -8.97 -7.23 -20.28
CA LEU A 333 -9.31 -7.11 -18.86
C LEU A 333 -9.33 -8.48 -18.15
N ARG A 334 -9.68 -9.57 -18.84
CA ARG A 334 -9.57 -10.93 -18.29
C ARG A 334 -8.12 -11.37 -18.10
N GLU A 335 -7.22 -10.99 -19.00
CA GLU A 335 -5.78 -11.25 -18.86
C GLU A 335 -5.19 -10.50 -17.66
N TYR A 336 -5.57 -9.22 -17.50
CA TYR A 336 -5.23 -8.44 -16.31
C TYR A 336 -5.71 -9.10 -15.02
N GLU A 337 -6.98 -9.53 -14.96
CA GLU A 337 -7.53 -10.23 -13.80
C GLU A 337 -6.78 -11.53 -13.51
N ALA A 338 -6.52 -12.35 -14.54
CA ALA A 338 -5.81 -13.62 -14.39
C ALA A 338 -4.40 -13.42 -13.82
N ALA A 339 -3.72 -12.34 -14.18
CA ALA A 339 -2.39 -12.02 -13.68
C ALA A 339 -2.38 -11.51 -12.22
N ARG A 340 -3.48 -10.89 -11.75
CA ARG A 340 -3.46 -10.10 -10.50
C ARG A 340 -4.34 -10.62 -9.39
N VAL A 341 -5.56 -11.08 -9.69
CA VAL A 341 -6.57 -11.44 -8.68
C VAL A 341 -6.02 -12.47 -7.70
N GLY A 342 -5.48 -13.59 -8.21
CA GLY A 342 -4.98 -14.67 -7.35
C GLY A 342 -3.81 -14.23 -6.47
N PHE A 343 -2.86 -13.49 -7.02
CA PHE A 343 -1.69 -13.03 -6.27
C PHE A 343 -2.05 -11.98 -5.23
N ALA A 344 -2.80 -10.94 -5.60
CA ALA A 344 -3.21 -9.90 -4.66
C ALA A 344 -4.09 -10.46 -3.53
N SER A 345 -4.99 -11.40 -3.85
CA SER A 345 -5.80 -12.11 -2.85
C SER A 345 -4.94 -12.90 -1.86
N ARG A 346 -3.89 -13.58 -2.34
CA ARG A 346 -2.92 -14.27 -1.48
C ARG A 346 -2.19 -13.28 -0.57
N VAL A 347 -1.79 -12.11 -1.08
CA VAL A 347 -1.15 -11.06 -0.27
C VAL A 347 -2.10 -10.54 0.81
N GLN A 348 -3.36 -10.24 0.46
CA GLN A 348 -4.39 -9.82 1.42
C GLN A 348 -4.57 -10.85 2.55
N ALA A 349 -4.81 -12.11 2.19
CA ALA A 349 -5.02 -13.18 3.17
C ALA A 349 -3.78 -13.42 4.04
N THR A 350 -2.60 -13.42 3.43
CA THR A 350 -1.33 -13.62 4.15
C THR A 350 -1.02 -12.45 5.08
N ALA A 351 -1.40 -11.22 4.71
CA ALA A 351 -1.23 -10.07 5.59
C ALA A 351 -1.99 -10.26 6.90
N ARG A 352 -3.26 -10.70 6.86
CA ARG A 352 -4.05 -11.00 8.06
C ARG A 352 -3.33 -12.00 8.98
N VAL A 353 -2.86 -13.11 8.41
CA VAL A 353 -2.12 -14.15 9.15
C VAL A 353 -0.87 -13.59 9.82
N TRP A 354 -0.09 -12.76 9.12
CA TRP A 354 1.09 -12.13 9.72
C TRP A 354 0.74 -11.15 10.84
N GLY A 355 -0.36 -10.41 10.71
CA GLY A 355 -0.91 -9.60 11.79
C GLY A 355 -1.21 -10.43 13.03
N ASP A 356 -1.94 -11.54 12.86
CA ASP A 356 -2.27 -12.45 13.97
C ASP A 356 -1.02 -13.02 14.65
N ILE A 357 0.02 -13.37 13.88
CA ILE A 357 1.30 -13.84 14.40
C ILE A 357 2.03 -12.74 15.19
N TRP A 358 2.03 -11.50 14.69
CA TRP A 358 2.70 -10.40 15.38
C TRP A 358 2.03 -10.04 16.71
N HIS A 359 0.70 -10.19 16.79
CA HIS A 359 -0.13 -9.72 17.89
C HIS A 359 -0.69 -10.79 18.81
N VAL A 360 -0.14 -12.01 18.77
CA VAL A 360 -0.47 -13.05 19.75
C VAL A 360 -0.43 -12.48 21.18
N ASP A 361 -1.49 -12.69 21.94
CA ASP A 361 -1.74 -12.01 23.22
C ASP A 361 -1.78 -12.95 24.43
N SER A 362 -1.72 -14.27 24.21
CA SER A 362 -1.59 -15.25 25.27
C SER A 362 -0.11 -15.52 25.59
N PRO A 363 0.28 -15.67 26.87
CA PRO A 363 1.67 -15.93 27.24
C PRO A 363 2.26 -17.16 26.53
N VAL A 364 1.46 -18.23 26.36
CA VAL A 364 1.90 -19.44 25.68
C VAL A 364 2.11 -19.19 24.18
N SER A 365 1.18 -18.50 23.53
CA SER A 365 1.29 -18.17 22.10
C SER A 365 2.47 -17.23 21.83
N THR A 366 2.74 -16.26 22.70
CA THR A 366 3.91 -15.38 22.61
C THR A 366 5.21 -16.17 22.72
N LEU A 367 5.34 -17.05 23.71
CA LEU A 367 6.53 -17.90 23.86
C LEU A 367 6.77 -18.78 22.63
N LEU A 368 5.71 -19.39 22.10
CA LEU A 368 5.80 -20.22 20.88
C LEU A 368 6.20 -19.39 19.65
N ARG A 369 5.59 -18.21 19.46
CA ARG A 369 5.95 -17.30 18.36
C ARG A 369 7.41 -16.88 18.45
N ASP A 370 7.86 -16.48 19.64
CA ASP A 370 9.24 -16.05 19.86
C ASP A 370 10.23 -17.18 19.61
N GLU A 371 9.92 -18.42 20.02
CA GLU A 371 10.74 -19.61 19.71
C GLU A 371 10.81 -19.92 18.22
N VAL A 372 9.68 -19.83 17.50
CA VAL A 372 9.65 -20.00 16.04
C VAL A 372 10.52 -18.96 15.34
N PHE A 373 10.49 -17.70 15.81
CA PHE A 373 11.32 -16.65 15.22
C PHE A 373 12.81 -16.89 15.53
N ARG A 374 13.16 -17.23 16.78
CA ARG A 374 14.54 -17.51 17.21
C ARG A 374 15.17 -18.71 16.51
N SER A 375 14.39 -19.75 16.23
CA SER A 375 14.87 -20.99 15.60
C SER A 375 14.99 -20.91 14.07
N ARG A 376 14.48 -19.84 13.44
CA ARG A 376 14.52 -19.67 11.99
C ARG A 376 15.95 -19.38 11.49
N ASP A 377 16.36 -20.06 10.43
CA ASP A 377 17.55 -19.68 9.67
C ASP A 377 17.34 -18.32 8.99
N VAL A 378 18.17 -17.33 9.33
CA VAL A 378 18.08 -15.97 8.77
C VAL A 378 18.38 -15.90 7.27
N HIS A 379 19.06 -16.91 6.73
CA HIS A 379 19.36 -17.05 5.30
C HIS A 379 18.32 -17.91 4.56
N ASP A 380 17.27 -18.37 5.23
CA ASP A 380 16.13 -19.02 4.60
C ASP A 380 15.08 -17.98 4.19
N TYR A 381 14.88 -17.88 2.87
CA TYR A 381 14.02 -16.89 2.22
C TYR A 381 12.69 -17.48 1.72
N HIS A 382 12.40 -18.78 1.92
CA HIS A 382 11.20 -19.40 1.32
C HIS A 382 9.89 -18.70 1.71
N LEU A 383 9.83 -18.09 2.90
CA LEU A 383 8.68 -17.36 3.40
C LEU A 383 8.39 -16.06 2.63
N VAL A 384 9.41 -15.49 1.98
CA VAL A 384 9.33 -14.20 1.26
C VAL A 384 9.60 -14.32 -0.24
N ASP A 385 10.16 -15.44 -0.71
CA ASP A 385 10.49 -15.65 -2.14
C ASP A 385 9.27 -15.52 -3.05
N TRP A 386 8.13 -16.07 -2.63
CA TRP A 386 6.88 -15.96 -3.39
C TRP A 386 6.38 -14.51 -3.51
N LEU A 387 6.79 -13.62 -2.58
CA LEU A 387 6.34 -12.24 -2.51
C LEU A 387 7.30 -11.27 -3.20
N TYR A 388 8.61 -11.42 -2.96
CA TYR A 388 9.64 -10.51 -3.47
C TYR A 388 10.20 -10.95 -4.83
N GLY A 389 10.13 -12.25 -5.12
CA GLY A 389 10.55 -12.82 -6.39
C GLY A 389 9.73 -12.29 -7.57
N PRO A 390 10.25 -12.44 -8.80
CA PRO A 390 9.41 -12.30 -9.98
C PRO A 390 8.26 -13.31 -9.89
N ALA A 391 7.06 -12.92 -10.34
CA ALA A 391 5.98 -13.88 -10.49
C ALA A 391 6.50 -15.02 -11.37
N VAL A 392 6.56 -16.23 -10.83
CA VAL A 392 6.90 -17.41 -11.63
C VAL A 392 5.74 -17.54 -12.62
N SER A 393 6.00 -17.26 -13.90
CA SER A 393 5.05 -17.54 -14.97
C SER A 393 4.68 -19.02 -14.86
N ALA A 394 3.42 -19.29 -14.47
CA ALA A 394 2.89 -20.63 -14.35
C ALA A 394 2.67 -21.27 -15.72
#